data_AF-A2EF57-F1
#
_entry.id   AF-A2EF57-F1
#
_cell.length_a   1.000
_cell.length_b   1.000
_cell.length_c   1.000
_cell.angle_alpha   90.00
_cell.angle_beta   90.00
_cell.angle_gamma   90.00
#
_symmetry.space_group_name_H-M   'P 1'
#
loop_
_entity.id
_entity.type
_entity.pdbx_description
1 polymer ?
#
loop_
_entity_poly.entity_id
_entity_poly.type
_entity_poly.pdbx_seq_one_letter_code
_entity_poly.pdbx_strand_id
1 'polypeptide(L)'
;MKEEEILNLYSTDSPLYYIAWDKVDDLKSKFPNLDIERGNDYTITPLECAILYGSELCFNFLKNLGAQYSDRSDKYAVQGGNKNIFMQMIEDGRVFSRMINTALNYRHYEIAEYLKSNFGQTPDSIAECMYFGNFDVVSYLLSKGENINKTYITFLSITIIVL
;
A
#
# COMPACT_ATOMS: atom_id res chain seq x y z
N MET A 1 -31.52 -2.75 -1.13
CA MET A 1 -30.06 -2.80 -1.29
C MET A 1 -29.77 -3.82 -2.36
N LYS A 2 -29.19 -3.39 -3.48
CA LYS A 2 -28.86 -4.26 -4.62
C LYS A 2 -27.51 -4.94 -4.37
N GLU A 3 -27.29 -6.13 -4.91
CA GLU A 3 -26.03 -6.88 -4.75
C GLU A 3 -24.79 -6.06 -5.14
N GLU A 4 -24.94 -5.23 -6.18
CA GLU A 4 -23.91 -4.29 -6.66
C GLU A 4 -23.51 -3.25 -5.59
N GLU A 5 -24.43 -2.82 -4.72
CA GLU A 5 -24.12 -1.87 -3.63
C GLU A 5 -23.30 -2.53 -2.51
N ILE A 6 -23.35 -3.86 -2.40
CA ILE A 6 -22.61 -4.65 -1.39
C ILE A 6 -21.22 -5.03 -1.92
N LEU A 7 -21.09 -5.27 -3.23
CA LEU A 7 -19.84 -5.70 -3.85
C LEU A 7 -18.89 -4.55 -4.18
N ASN A 8 -19.41 -3.35 -4.41
CA ASN A 8 -18.58 -2.21 -4.81
C ASN A 8 -17.88 -1.57 -3.61
N LEU A 9 -16.56 -1.36 -3.74
CA LEU A 9 -15.74 -0.65 -2.74
C LEU A 9 -16.21 0.79 -2.50
N TYR A 10 -16.75 1.42 -3.54
CA TYR A 10 -17.30 2.78 -3.53
C TYR A 10 -18.61 2.82 -4.30
N SER A 11 -19.50 3.77 -3.95
CA SER A 11 -20.70 4.06 -4.74
C SER A 11 -20.33 4.38 -6.19
N THR A 12 -21.13 3.92 -7.15
CA THR A 12 -20.95 4.22 -8.59
C THR A 12 -21.14 5.70 -8.92
N ASP A 13 -21.66 6.50 -7.99
CA ASP A 13 -21.72 7.97 -8.10
C ASP A 13 -20.46 8.67 -7.58
N SER A 14 -19.51 7.91 -7.04
CA SER A 14 -18.21 8.41 -6.62
C SER A 14 -17.17 8.27 -7.74
N PRO A 15 -16.31 9.28 -7.99
CA PRO A 15 -15.12 9.10 -8.84
C PRO A 15 -14.19 7.99 -8.32
N LEU A 16 -14.16 7.71 -7.01
CA LEU A 16 -13.32 6.66 -6.45
C LEU A 16 -13.70 5.26 -6.92
N TYR A 17 -14.98 5.03 -7.27
CA TYR A 17 -15.39 3.76 -7.89
C TYR A 17 -14.64 3.56 -9.21
N TYR A 18 -14.69 4.55 -10.09
CA TYR A 18 -14.06 4.44 -11.40
C TYR A 18 -12.54 4.35 -11.28
N ILE A 19 -11.94 5.06 -10.32
CA ILE A 19 -10.51 4.98 -10.05
C ILE A 19 -10.13 3.59 -9.53
N ALA A 20 -10.83 3.05 -8.52
CA ALA A 20 -10.51 1.74 -7.94
C ALA A 20 -10.62 0.59 -8.96
N TRP A 21 -11.45 0.77 -10.00
CA TRP A 21 -11.61 -0.19 -11.11
C TRP A 21 -10.81 0.18 -12.37
N ASP A 22 -9.94 1.19 -12.29
CA ASP A 22 -9.10 1.74 -13.36
C ASP A 22 -9.86 2.14 -14.66
N LYS A 23 -11.11 2.58 -14.52
CA LYS A 23 -12.00 2.98 -15.62
C LYS A 23 -11.81 4.44 -16.00
N VAL A 24 -10.63 4.78 -16.54
CA VAL A 24 -10.23 6.17 -16.79
C VAL A 24 -11.14 6.95 -17.76
N ASP A 25 -11.69 6.29 -18.78
CA ASP A 25 -12.53 6.95 -19.78
C ASP A 25 -13.93 7.28 -19.21
N ASP A 26 -14.50 6.35 -18.44
CA ASP A 26 -15.76 6.59 -17.71
C ASP A 26 -15.59 7.70 -16.66
N LEU A 27 -14.45 7.71 -15.95
CA LEU A 27 -14.10 8.76 -14.99
C LEU A 27 -14.10 10.14 -15.66
N LYS A 28 -13.41 10.28 -16.80
CA LYS A 28 -13.35 11.53 -17.57
C LYS A 28 -14.73 11.98 -18.06
N SER A 29 -15.54 11.03 -18.54
CA SER A 29 -16.88 11.30 -19.06
C SER A 29 -17.84 11.77 -17.98
N LYS A 30 -17.87 11.08 -16.82
CA LYS A 30 -18.80 11.37 -15.72
C LYS A 30 -18.35 12.52 -14.83
N PHE A 31 -17.05 12.75 -14.70
CA PHE A 31 -16.46 13.79 -13.83
C PHE A 31 -15.48 14.70 -14.59
N PRO A 32 -15.94 15.49 -15.56
CA PRO A 32 -15.07 16.36 -16.36
C PRO A 32 -14.35 17.45 -15.54
N ASN A 33 -14.93 17.84 -14.40
CA ASN A 33 -14.37 18.83 -13.46
C ASN A 33 -13.98 18.14 -12.14
N LEU A 34 -13.31 17.00 -12.23
CA LEU A 34 -12.86 16.23 -11.06
C LEU A 34 -11.98 17.08 -10.14
N ASP A 35 -12.34 17.17 -8.86
CA ASP A 35 -11.49 17.77 -7.82
C ASP A 35 -10.37 16.78 -7.48
N ILE A 36 -9.12 17.17 -7.76
CA ILE A 36 -7.93 16.34 -7.56
C ILE A 36 -7.25 16.57 -6.21
N GLU A 37 -7.51 17.70 -5.54
CA GLU A 37 -6.80 18.15 -4.34
C GLU A 37 -7.53 17.73 -3.06
N ARG A 38 -8.86 17.72 -3.10
CA ARG A 38 -9.68 17.56 -1.89
C ARG A 38 -10.53 16.30 -1.95
N GLY A 39 -10.24 15.38 -1.03
CA GLY A 39 -11.20 14.39 -0.58
C GLY A 39 -12.28 15.06 0.28
N ASN A 40 -13.11 15.95 -0.27
CA ASN A 40 -14.07 16.69 0.56
C ASN A 40 -15.15 15.79 1.20
N ASP A 41 -15.34 14.57 0.70
CA ASP A 41 -16.13 13.50 1.36
C ASP A 41 -15.35 12.17 1.47
N TYR A 42 -14.07 12.17 1.08
CA TYR A 42 -13.28 10.96 0.91
C TYR A 42 -12.15 10.91 1.94
N THR A 43 -11.96 9.75 2.56
CA THR A 43 -10.84 9.48 3.47
C THR A 43 -9.48 9.51 2.74
N ILE A 44 -9.49 9.43 1.40
CA ILE A 44 -8.32 9.44 0.51
C ILE A 44 -8.57 10.33 -0.71
N THR A 45 -7.52 10.94 -1.26
CA THR A 45 -7.56 11.69 -2.52
C THR A 45 -7.75 10.75 -3.72
N PRO A 46 -8.21 11.27 -4.89
CA PRO A 46 -8.26 10.50 -6.12
C PRO A 46 -6.93 9.83 -6.47
N LEU A 47 -5.80 10.55 -6.33
CA LEU A 47 -4.49 10.01 -6.63
C LEU A 47 -4.09 8.90 -5.65
N GLU A 48 -4.33 9.09 -4.35
CA GLU A 48 -4.10 8.03 -3.35
C GLU A 48 -4.95 6.78 -3.63
N CYS A 49 -6.20 6.95 -4.09
CA CYS A 49 -7.04 5.83 -4.52
C CYS A 49 -6.41 5.08 -5.69
N ALA A 50 -5.94 5.79 -6.72
CA ALA A 50 -5.28 5.16 -7.86
C ALA A 50 -4.02 4.40 -7.43
N ILE A 51 -3.23 4.98 -6.53
CA ILE A 51 -2.02 4.36 -5.98
C ILE A 51 -2.36 3.10 -5.17
N LEU A 52 -3.35 3.19 -4.27
CA LEU A 52 -3.74 2.10 -3.36
C LEU A 52 -4.30 0.88 -4.12
N TYR A 53 -5.08 1.12 -5.18
CA TYR A 53 -5.69 0.04 -5.96
C TYR A 53 -4.86 -0.37 -7.18
N GLY A 54 -3.70 0.27 -7.41
CA GLY A 54 -2.83 -0.06 -8.51
C GLY A 54 -3.37 0.34 -9.88
N SER A 55 -4.26 1.33 -9.92
CA SER A 55 -4.98 1.82 -11.10
C SER A 55 -4.09 2.72 -11.96
N GLU A 56 -3.29 2.10 -12.83
CA GLU A 56 -2.23 2.77 -13.58
C GLU A 56 -2.73 3.83 -14.56
N LEU A 57 -3.85 3.57 -15.26
CA LEU A 57 -4.41 4.53 -16.20
C LEU A 57 -4.93 5.78 -15.48
N CYS A 58 -5.66 5.58 -14.38
CA CYS A 58 -6.16 6.67 -13.55
C CYS A 58 -5.01 7.42 -12.86
N PHE A 59 -3.99 6.72 -12.37
CA PHE A 59 -2.79 7.33 -11.80
C PHE A 59 -2.12 8.30 -12.78
N ASN A 60 -1.85 7.84 -14.01
CA ASN A 60 -1.23 8.66 -15.04
C ASN A 60 -2.10 9.87 -15.41
N PHE A 61 -3.41 9.67 -15.54
CA PHE A 61 -4.35 10.76 -15.78
C PHE A 61 -4.32 11.82 -14.68
N LEU A 62 -4.39 11.40 -13.40
CA LEU A 62 -4.40 12.31 -12.26
C LEU A 62 -3.07 13.05 -12.11
N LYS A 63 -1.94 12.37 -12.33
CA LYS A 63 -0.61 13.00 -12.37
C LYS A 63 -0.51 14.05 -13.47
N ASN A 64 -1.06 13.79 -14.65
CA ASN A 64 -1.12 14.77 -15.75
C ASN A 64 -1.99 15.99 -15.45
N LEU A 65 -2.99 15.85 -14.57
CA LEU A 65 -3.78 16.97 -14.05
C LEU A 65 -3.03 17.78 -12.96
N GLY A 66 -1.85 17.33 -12.53
CA GLY A 66 -1.03 18.00 -11.52
C GLY A 66 -1.26 17.51 -10.10
N ALA A 67 -1.96 16.37 -9.90
CA ALA A 67 -2.17 15.82 -8.56
C ALA A 67 -0.84 15.50 -7.87
N GLN A 68 -0.72 15.90 -6.60
CA GLN A 68 0.51 15.74 -5.81
C GLN A 68 0.44 14.53 -4.89
N TYR A 69 1.59 13.93 -4.63
CA TYR A 69 1.70 12.87 -3.64
C TYR A 69 1.54 13.43 -2.22
N SER A 70 0.88 12.67 -1.35
CA SER A 70 0.78 12.95 0.08
C SER A 70 1.84 12.16 0.86
N ASP A 71 1.91 12.36 2.18
CA ASP A 71 2.75 11.53 3.06
C ASP A 71 2.28 10.06 3.13
N ARG A 72 1.02 9.77 2.77
CA ARG A 72 0.47 8.40 2.77
C ARG A 72 0.69 7.67 1.46
N SER A 73 0.98 8.38 0.38
CA SER A 73 1.17 7.80 -0.95
C SER A 73 2.18 6.66 -0.96
N ASP A 74 3.30 6.78 -0.22
CA ASP A 74 4.33 5.73 -0.19
C ASP A 74 3.78 4.42 0.40
N LYS A 75 3.06 4.53 1.51
CA LYS A 75 2.42 3.36 2.13
C LYS A 75 1.41 2.74 1.17
N TYR A 76 0.59 3.56 0.51
CA TYR A 76 -0.41 3.07 -0.44
C TYR A 76 0.21 2.39 -1.66
N ALA A 77 1.33 2.89 -2.19
CA ALA A 77 1.98 2.26 -3.34
C ALA A 77 2.53 0.87 -2.98
N VAL A 78 3.06 0.73 -1.76
CA VAL A 78 3.53 -0.56 -1.24
C VAL A 78 2.35 -1.50 -0.97
N GLN A 79 1.22 -1.00 -0.46
CA GLN A 79 0.01 -1.81 -0.23
C GLN A 79 -0.67 -2.23 -1.53
N GLY A 80 -0.73 -1.34 -2.52
CA GLY A 80 -1.37 -1.58 -3.81
C GLY A 80 -0.56 -2.50 -4.72
N GLY A 81 0.77 -2.51 -4.57
CA GLY A 81 1.62 -3.50 -5.21
C GLY A 81 1.81 -3.36 -6.72
N ASN A 82 1.24 -2.32 -7.34
CA ASN A 82 1.51 -2.01 -8.74
C ASN A 82 2.95 -1.49 -8.86
N LYS A 83 3.80 -2.29 -9.50
CA LYS A 83 5.22 -1.99 -9.66
C LYS A 83 5.49 -0.77 -10.52
N ASN A 84 4.69 -0.52 -11.55
CA ASN A 84 4.88 0.62 -12.43
C ASN A 84 4.66 1.92 -11.65
N ILE A 85 3.58 1.99 -10.87
CA ILE A 85 3.31 3.11 -9.97
C ILE A 85 4.43 3.26 -8.92
N PHE A 86 4.82 2.15 -8.28
CA PHE A 86 5.89 2.16 -7.28
C PHE A 86 7.22 2.68 -7.84
N MET A 87 7.63 2.20 -9.02
CA MET A 87 8.86 2.63 -9.68
C MET A 87 8.77 4.09 -10.15
N GLN A 88 7.65 4.51 -10.72
CA GLN A 88 7.43 5.91 -11.09
C GLN A 88 7.55 6.83 -9.88
N MET A 89 7.02 6.44 -8.72
CA MET A 89 7.14 7.24 -7.49
C MET A 89 8.60 7.38 -7.04
N ILE A 90 9.42 6.33 -7.19
CA ILE A 90 10.87 6.40 -6.91
C ILE A 90 11.55 7.36 -7.88
N GLU A 91 11.23 7.29 -9.18
CA GLU A 91 11.76 8.19 -10.21
C GLU A 91 11.38 9.66 -9.94
N ASP A 92 10.17 9.89 -9.44
CA ASP A 92 9.68 11.18 -8.97
C ASP A 92 10.33 11.64 -7.64
N GLY A 93 11.26 10.86 -7.08
CA GLY A 93 12.06 11.22 -5.91
C GLY A 93 11.48 10.81 -4.56
N ARG A 94 10.44 9.95 -4.52
CA ARG A 94 9.89 9.44 -3.26
C ARG A 94 10.84 8.44 -2.60
N VAL A 95 10.86 8.43 -1.26
CA VAL A 95 11.72 7.55 -0.46
C VAL A 95 10.88 6.64 0.42
N PHE A 96 10.97 5.34 0.19
CA PHE A 96 10.14 4.34 0.86
C PHE A 96 10.79 3.78 2.13
N SER A 97 10.95 4.57 3.19
CA SER A 97 11.60 4.10 4.41
C SER A 97 10.74 3.12 5.24
N ARG A 98 11.35 2.05 5.77
CA ARG A 98 10.71 1.08 6.70
C ARG A 98 9.42 0.43 6.15
N MET A 99 9.40 0.11 4.85
CA MET A 99 8.22 -0.42 4.15
C MET A 99 8.30 -1.92 3.85
N ILE A 100 9.44 -2.58 4.07
CA ILE A 100 9.62 -4.00 3.67
C ILE A 100 8.59 -4.93 4.30
N ASN A 101 8.27 -4.78 5.59
CA ASN A 101 7.23 -5.59 6.24
C ASN A 101 5.83 -5.28 5.70
N THR A 102 5.56 -4.05 5.27
CA THR A 102 4.30 -3.70 4.62
C THR A 102 4.18 -4.44 3.28
N ALA A 103 5.25 -4.46 2.47
CA ALA A 103 5.27 -5.21 1.22
C ALA A 103 5.03 -6.71 1.45
N LEU A 104 5.67 -7.29 2.47
CA LEU A 104 5.51 -8.70 2.83
C LEU A 104 4.10 -9.03 3.32
N ASN A 105 3.52 -8.21 4.20
CA ASN A 105 2.17 -8.41 4.71
C ASN A 105 1.11 -8.36 3.60
N TYR A 106 1.34 -7.58 2.55
CA TYR A 106 0.48 -7.50 1.36
C TYR A 106 0.89 -8.48 0.25
N ARG A 107 1.87 -9.37 0.51
CA ARG A 107 2.38 -10.40 -0.42
C ARG A 107 2.98 -9.84 -1.71
N HIS A 108 3.44 -8.58 -1.69
CA HIS A 108 4.13 -7.93 -2.80
C HIS A 108 5.63 -8.19 -2.74
N TYR A 109 6.01 -9.46 -2.91
CA TYR A 109 7.38 -9.93 -2.68
C TYR A 109 8.43 -9.24 -3.56
N GLU A 110 8.09 -8.88 -4.79
CA GLU A 110 9.03 -8.17 -5.67
C GLU A 110 9.34 -6.75 -5.20
N ILE A 111 8.34 -6.05 -4.63
CA ILE A 111 8.59 -4.76 -3.96
C ILE A 111 9.43 -4.99 -2.70
N ALA A 112 9.16 -6.04 -1.92
CA ALA A 112 9.97 -6.37 -0.75
C ALA A 112 11.46 -6.63 -1.11
N GLU A 113 11.71 -7.39 -2.18
CA GLU A 113 13.07 -7.64 -2.71
C GLU A 113 13.74 -6.37 -3.21
N TYR A 114 12.98 -5.49 -3.89
CA TYR A 114 13.48 -4.18 -4.29
C TYR A 114 13.89 -3.34 -3.08
N LEU A 115 13.04 -3.29 -2.04
CA LEU A 115 13.30 -2.55 -0.81
C LEU A 115 14.53 -3.10 -0.06
N LYS A 116 14.71 -4.41 -0.03
CA LYS A 116 15.89 -5.07 0.54
C LYS A 116 17.16 -4.72 -0.22
N SER A 117 17.11 -4.83 -1.56
CA SER A 117 18.30 -4.72 -2.41
C SER A 117 18.76 -3.28 -2.63
N ASN A 118 17.82 -2.33 -2.76
CA ASN A 118 18.13 -0.94 -3.13
C ASN A 118 18.14 0.01 -1.92
N PHE A 119 17.33 -0.30 -0.89
CA PHE A 119 17.26 0.54 0.33
C PHE A 119 17.81 -0.16 1.57
N GLY A 120 18.41 -1.35 1.44
CA GLY A 120 19.04 -2.07 2.54
C GLY A 120 18.08 -2.46 3.67
N GLN A 121 16.77 -2.53 3.39
CA GLN A 121 15.78 -2.83 4.42
C GLN A 121 15.79 -4.30 4.79
N THR A 122 15.63 -4.58 6.08
CA THR A 122 15.54 -5.95 6.60
C THR A 122 14.15 -6.22 7.13
N PRO A 123 13.54 -7.36 6.81
CA PRO A 123 12.25 -7.72 7.36
C PRO A 123 12.34 -8.07 8.86
N ASP A 124 11.18 -8.17 9.48
CA ASP A 124 11.04 -8.72 10.82
C ASP A 124 11.59 -10.15 10.86
N SER A 125 12.03 -10.57 12.05
CA SER A 125 12.57 -11.92 12.21
C SER A 125 11.47 -12.98 12.01
N ILE A 126 11.85 -14.20 11.61
CA ILE A 126 10.90 -15.33 11.54
C ILE A 126 10.19 -15.52 12.89
N ALA A 127 10.91 -15.40 14.01
CA ALA A 127 10.35 -15.52 15.35
C ALA A 127 9.29 -14.45 15.65
N GLU A 128 9.53 -13.20 15.23
CA GLU A 128 8.58 -12.09 15.36
C GLU A 128 7.34 -12.30 14.47
N CYS A 129 7.53 -12.68 13.21
CA CYS A 129 6.41 -12.99 12.32
C CYS A 129 5.56 -14.16 12.86
N MET A 130 6.19 -15.20 13.41
CA MET A 130 5.48 -16.31 14.07
C MET A 130 4.70 -15.84 15.31
N TYR A 131 5.28 -14.97 16.14
CA TYR A 131 4.62 -14.42 17.33
C TYR A 131 3.32 -13.69 16.98
N PHE A 132 3.29 -12.94 15.87
CA PHE A 132 2.11 -12.23 15.39
C PHE A 132 1.21 -13.07 14.45
N GLY A 133 1.55 -14.33 14.18
CA GLY A 133 0.76 -15.22 13.32
C GLY A 133 0.85 -14.93 11.82
N ASN A 134 1.89 -14.23 11.36
CA ASN A 134 2.12 -13.88 9.95
C ASN A 134 2.71 -15.09 9.17
N PHE A 135 1.99 -16.20 9.11
CA PHE A 135 2.51 -17.48 8.59
C PHE A 135 2.86 -17.46 7.09
N ASP A 136 2.16 -16.66 6.28
CA ASP A 136 2.49 -16.48 4.87
C ASP A 136 3.87 -15.82 4.72
N VAL A 137 4.14 -14.78 5.52
CA VAL A 137 5.43 -14.10 5.55
C VAL A 137 6.52 -15.04 6.05
N VAL A 138 6.25 -15.80 7.12
CA VAL A 138 7.17 -16.84 7.62
C VAL A 138 7.55 -17.83 6.52
N SER A 139 6.56 -18.36 5.80
CA SER A 139 6.78 -19.33 4.72
C SER A 139 7.65 -18.74 3.62
N TYR A 140 7.40 -17.48 3.26
CA TYR A 140 8.23 -16.75 2.30
C TYR A 140 9.67 -16.55 2.82
N LEU A 141 9.86 -16.05 4.05
CA LEU A 141 11.20 -15.81 4.63
C LEU A 141 12.02 -17.10 4.74
N LEU A 142 11.39 -18.21 5.13
CA LEU A 142 12.02 -19.54 5.14
C LEU A 142 12.47 -19.96 3.74
N SER A 143 11.65 -19.73 2.72
CA SER A 143 12.01 -20.04 1.31
C SER A 143 13.21 -19.23 0.81
N LYS A 144 13.49 -18.09 1.44
CA LYS A 144 14.62 -17.20 1.14
C LYS A 144 15.84 -17.47 2.03
N GLY A 145 15.79 -18.48 2.89
CA GLY A 145 16.92 -18.87 3.75
C GLY A 145 17.17 -17.90 4.90
N GLU A 146 16.17 -17.12 5.32
CA GLU A 146 16.30 -16.24 6.48
C GLU A 146 16.57 -17.03 7.77
N ASN A 147 17.34 -16.44 8.69
CA ASN A 147 17.82 -17.14 9.88
C ASN A 147 16.69 -17.41 10.89
N ILE A 148 16.24 -18.68 10.95
CA ILE A 148 15.21 -19.15 11.89
C ILE A 148 15.62 -19.00 13.37
N ASN A 149 16.92 -18.95 13.67
CA ASN A 149 17.44 -18.81 15.04
C ASN A 149 17.52 -17.35 15.50
N LYS A 150 17.15 -16.37 14.66
CA LYS A 150 17.11 -14.96 15.07
C LYS A 150 16.00 -14.79 16.10
N THR A 151 16.38 -14.46 17.33
CA THR A 151 15.46 -14.33 18.46
C THR A 151 14.63 -13.05 18.38
N TYR A 152 13.37 -13.15 18.82
CA TYR A 152 12.49 -12.01 19.06
C TYR A 152 12.26 -11.91 20.58
N ILE A 153 12.72 -10.81 21.19
CA ILE A 153 12.60 -10.57 22.64
C ILE A 153 11.54 -9.50 22.86
N THR A 154 10.36 -9.91 23.30
CA THR A 154 9.29 -8.98 23.72
C THR A 154 9.54 -8.55 25.16
N PHE A 155 10.01 -7.32 25.38
CA PHE A 155 10.08 -6.77 26.73
C PHE A 155 8.66 -6.47 27.25
N LEU A 156 8.09 -7.41 28.02
CA LEU A 156 6.95 -7.12 28.90
C LEU A 156 7.49 -6.48 30.17
N SER A 157 7.50 -5.14 30.24
CA SER A 157 7.62 -4.44 31.51
C SER A 157 6.34 -4.64 32.31
N ILE A 158 6.23 -5.78 32.99
CA ILE A 158 5.33 -5.92 34.13
C ILE A 158 5.96 -5.06 35.22
N THR A 159 5.44 -3.85 35.43
CA THR A 159 5.67 -3.12 36.67
C THR A 159 5.14 -3.98 37.79
N ILE A 160 6.03 -4.76 38.42
CA ILE A 160 5.76 -5.35 39.72
C ILE A 160 5.77 -4.16 40.70
N ILE A 161 4.63 -3.50 40.84
CA ILE A 161 4.36 -2.66 42.00
C ILE A 161 4.22 -3.63 43.17
N VAL A 162 5.34 -3.92 43.84
CA VAL A 162 5.31 -4.51 45.17
C VAL A 162 4.90 -3.36 46.11
N LEU A 163 3.64 -3.42 46.56
CA LEU A 163 3.09 -2.62 47.67
C LEU A 163 3.66 -3.10 49.00
#